data_AF-A0A800JND0-F1
#
_entry.id   AF-A0A800JND0-F1
#
_cell.length_a   1.000
_cell.length_b   1.000
_cell.length_c   1.000
_cell.angle_alpha   90.00
_cell.angle_beta   90.00
_cell.angle_gamma   90.00
#
_symmetry.space_group_name_H-M   'P 1'
#
loop_
_entity.id
_entity.type
_entity.pdbx_description
1 polymer ?
#
loop_
_entity_poly.entity_id
_entity_poly.type
_entity_poly.pdbx_seq_one_letter_code
_entity_poly.pdbx_strand_id
1 'polypeptide(L)'
;LVDNDDTGTDPNNADTDGDGYADGGEIAEGTDPMDPEDPPAPTLEDSLVAYWPLDGTDGESTPDLGPNGYDLNLVDMDTSNFVNDEGRTVASFDGLGTMLVHNNEEGEELPINQFDLYTISLWVKITGAGQNDLRFFSEGSTATNDPLFNLGTKNNGADNTVDLYLRDGGTPNHQFSVGEPLDGEWHHLAYTYDGTAQKIQLFIDGVLDRDDWNFKALTSPLNTTTIGGILRAAPSHWVNGLVDDVSVWKAVLPEDRVADLANGMDPLGLAGGSQFSITDVTRDTEGNITFSWNSRPNGSYGIWVKADLMDEWEELDDGFPSQGKITDFEYPVGSSPDPAVSRKLFFRVTIGD
;
A
#
# COMPACT_ATOMS: atom_id res chain seq x y z
N LEU A 1 -17.69 16.55 -29.59
CA LEU A 1 -17.44 18.01 -29.50
C LEU A 1 -18.78 18.72 -29.33
N VAL A 2 -19.10 18.98 -28.07
CA VAL A 2 -20.19 19.77 -27.44
C VAL A 2 -20.88 20.81 -28.35
N ASP A 3 -22.23 20.81 -28.38
CA ASP A 3 -23.06 21.89 -28.96
C ASP A 3 -23.51 22.85 -27.83
N ASN A 4 -23.74 24.12 -28.13
CA ASN A 4 -24.17 25.14 -27.17
C ASN A 4 -25.54 24.87 -26.53
N ASP A 5 -26.33 23.96 -27.11
CA ASP A 5 -27.67 23.60 -26.64
C ASP A 5 -27.74 22.17 -26.03
N ASP A 6 -26.65 21.40 -26.10
CA ASP A 6 -26.58 20.02 -25.62
C ASP A 6 -25.12 19.66 -25.31
N THR A 7 -24.79 19.62 -24.01
CA THR A 7 -23.44 19.26 -23.55
C THR A 7 -23.16 17.77 -23.65
N GLY A 8 -24.14 16.95 -24.04
CA GLY A 8 -24.11 15.49 -23.95
C GLY A 8 -24.47 15.01 -22.55
N THR A 9 -23.93 15.65 -21.51
CA THR A 9 -24.07 15.29 -20.09
C THR A 9 -25.35 15.82 -19.43
N ASP A 10 -25.85 15.15 -18.38
CA ASP A 10 -27.03 15.58 -17.62
C ASP A 10 -26.65 16.63 -16.56
N PRO A 11 -27.07 17.90 -16.68
CA PRO A 11 -26.69 18.96 -15.74
C PRO A 11 -27.21 18.76 -14.29
N ASN A 12 -28.07 17.77 -14.04
CA ASN A 12 -28.53 17.40 -12.68
C ASN A 12 -27.89 16.11 -12.15
N ASN A 13 -27.05 15.47 -12.95
CA ASN A 13 -26.28 14.31 -12.56
C ASN A 13 -24.80 14.65 -12.66
N ALA A 14 -24.04 14.45 -11.58
CA ALA A 14 -22.62 14.82 -11.61
C ALA A 14 -21.77 13.79 -12.39
N ASP A 15 -22.31 12.60 -12.63
CA ASP A 15 -21.70 11.41 -13.26
C ASP A 15 -22.75 10.84 -14.22
N THR A 16 -22.74 11.27 -15.48
CA THR A 16 -23.87 11.05 -16.40
C THR A 16 -24.01 9.60 -16.83
N ASP A 17 -22.91 8.88 -17.02
CA ASP A 17 -22.92 7.48 -17.46
C ASP A 17 -22.88 6.45 -16.32
N GLY A 18 -22.57 6.89 -15.10
CA GLY A 18 -22.68 6.11 -13.87
C GLY A 18 -21.47 5.21 -13.61
N ASP A 19 -20.30 5.55 -14.13
CA ASP A 19 -19.06 4.78 -13.96
C ASP A 19 -18.30 5.15 -12.66
N GLY A 20 -18.74 6.20 -11.97
CA GLY A 20 -18.17 6.68 -10.71
C GLY A 20 -17.26 7.91 -10.85
N TYR A 21 -16.99 8.39 -12.07
CA TYR A 21 -16.27 9.63 -12.33
C TYR A 21 -17.23 10.77 -12.68
N ALA A 22 -16.89 11.99 -12.28
CA ALA A 22 -17.76 13.13 -12.53
C ALA A 22 -17.49 13.73 -13.93
N ASP A 23 -18.55 14.12 -14.66
CA ASP A 23 -18.49 14.64 -16.04
C ASP A 23 -17.40 15.71 -16.24
N GLY A 24 -17.26 16.60 -15.25
CA GLY A 24 -16.30 17.71 -15.29
C GLY A 24 -14.84 17.26 -15.14
N GLY A 25 -14.59 16.16 -14.43
CA GLY A 25 -13.28 15.52 -14.28
C GLY A 25 -12.88 14.80 -15.57
N GLU A 26 -13.81 14.09 -16.18
CA GLU A 26 -13.60 13.39 -17.45
C GLU A 26 -13.25 14.33 -18.60
N ILE A 27 -13.97 15.45 -18.72
CA ILE A 27 -13.64 16.50 -19.69
C ILE A 27 -12.24 17.09 -19.45
N ALA A 28 -11.80 17.20 -18.19
CA ALA A 28 -10.48 17.73 -17.85
C ALA A 28 -9.34 16.76 -18.20
N GLU A 29 -9.57 15.46 -18.02
CA GLU A 29 -8.63 14.38 -18.33
C GLU A 29 -8.72 13.88 -19.79
N GLY A 30 -9.71 14.37 -20.54
CA GLY A 30 -9.83 14.15 -21.98
C GLY A 30 -10.58 12.88 -22.39
N THR A 31 -11.42 12.35 -21.51
CA THR A 31 -12.27 11.17 -21.72
C THR A 31 -13.74 11.55 -21.99
N ASP A 32 -14.59 10.59 -22.38
CA ASP A 32 -16.00 10.81 -22.75
C ASP A 32 -16.99 10.56 -21.59
N PRO A 33 -17.61 11.61 -20.99
CA PRO A 33 -18.53 11.51 -19.83
C PRO A 33 -19.90 10.89 -20.15
N MET A 34 -19.99 10.17 -21.25
CA MET A 34 -21.19 9.49 -21.75
C MET A 34 -20.90 8.02 -22.09
N ASP A 35 -19.67 7.57 -21.90
CA ASP A 35 -19.20 6.23 -22.20
C ASP A 35 -18.57 5.61 -20.95
N PRO A 36 -19.30 4.75 -20.22
CA PRO A 36 -18.82 4.17 -18.97
C PRO A 36 -17.64 3.20 -19.15
N GLU A 37 -17.19 2.99 -20.39
CA GLU A 37 -16.01 2.21 -20.77
C GLU A 37 -14.80 3.12 -21.15
N ASP A 38 -14.93 4.45 -21.02
CA ASP A 38 -13.86 5.45 -21.21
C ASP A 38 -13.65 6.32 -19.95
N PRO A 39 -13.40 5.75 -18.76
CA PRO A 39 -13.11 6.56 -17.57
C PRO A 39 -11.75 7.27 -17.70
N PRO A 40 -11.53 8.37 -16.96
CA PRO A 40 -10.20 8.94 -16.77
C PRO A 40 -9.23 7.86 -16.32
N ALA A 41 -7.98 7.93 -16.80
CA ALA A 41 -6.94 7.11 -16.18
C ALA A 41 -6.94 7.41 -14.68
N PRO A 42 -7.01 6.39 -13.80
CA PRO A 42 -7.06 6.62 -12.36
C PRO A 42 -5.92 7.56 -11.99
N THR A 43 -6.23 8.61 -11.24
CA THR A 43 -5.18 9.47 -10.73
C THR A 43 -4.22 8.61 -9.92
N LEU A 44 -2.94 8.99 -9.84
CA LEU A 44 -2.00 8.28 -8.96
C LEU A 44 -2.56 8.17 -7.53
N GLU A 45 -3.40 9.12 -7.11
CA GLU A 45 -4.05 9.17 -5.81
C GLU A 45 -5.04 8.03 -5.57
N ASP A 46 -5.82 7.66 -6.58
CA ASP A 46 -6.78 6.55 -6.47
C ASP A 46 -6.14 5.20 -6.76
N SER A 47 -4.89 5.17 -7.24
CA SER A 47 -4.22 3.94 -7.64
C SER A 47 -3.48 3.21 -6.52
N LEU A 48 -3.16 3.88 -5.40
CA LEU A 48 -2.49 3.21 -4.27
C LEU A 48 -3.48 2.26 -3.58
N VAL A 49 -3.14 0.98 -3.51
CA VAL A 49 -3.96 -0.05 -2.85
C VAL A 49 -3.50 -0.28 -1.42
N ALA A 50 -2.20 -0.44 -1.21
CA ALA A 50 -1.59 -0.68 0.10
C ALA A 50 -0.18 -0.08 0.14
N TYR A 51 0.24 0.35 1.32
CA TYR A 51 1.60 0.78 1.62
C TYR A 51 2.01 0.33 3.02
N TRP A 52 2.84 -0.69 3.09
CA TRP A 52 3.44 -1.17 4.33
C TRP A 52 4.83 -0.55 4.49
N PRO A 53 5.02 0.45 5.37
CA PRO A 53 6.33 1.03 5.63
C PRO A 53 7.26 0.03 6.31
N LEU A 54 6.71 -0.93 7.07
CA LEU A 54 7.45 -1.92 7.87
C LEU A 54 8.31 -1.31 8.99
N ASP A 55 7.89 -0.14 9.49
CA ASP A 55 8.54 0.62 10.55
C ASP A 55 8.25 0.13 11.99
N GLY A 56 7.40 -0.90 12.16
CA GLY A 56 7.02 -1.40 13.48
C GLY A 56 5.82 -2.34 13.48
N THR A 57 5.40 -2.73 14.69
CA THR A 57 4.29 -3.66 14.93
C THR A 57 3.64 -3.36 16.28
N ASP A 58 2.35 -3.68 16.40
CA ASP A 58 1.60 -3.75 17.66
C ASP A 58 1.83 -5.07 18.44
N GLY A 59 2.49 -6.06 17.82
CA GLY A 59 2.70 -7.41 18.35
C GLY A 59 1.82 -8.49 17.71
N GLU A 60 0.82 -8.11 16.90
CA GLU A 60 -0.04 -9.00 16.12
C GLU A 60 0.07 -8.72 14.60
N SER A 61 0.17 -7.46 14.21
CA SER A 61 0.22 -6.97 12.83
C SER A 61 1.27 -5.85 12.63
N THR A 62 1.61 -5.56 11.38
CA THR A 62 2.30 -4.33 10.99
C THR A 62 1.38 -3.53 10.07
N PRO A 63 1.27 -2.20 10.27
CA PRO A 63 0.19 -1.44 9.69
C PRO A 63 0.36 -1.21 8.18
N ASP A 64 -0.75 -1.24 7.46
CA ASP A 64 -0.92 -0.63 6.15
C ASP A 64 -1.16 0.88 6.34
N LEU A 65 -0.22 1.66 5.80
CA LEU A 65 -0.34 3.10 5.72
C LEU A 65 -1.19 3.62 4.55
N GLY A 66 -1.52 2.75 3.60
CA GLY A 66 -2.35 2.99 2.43
C GLY A 66 -3.82 3.31 2.74
N PRO A 67 -4.64 3.54 1.69
CA PRO A 67 -6.01 3.99 1.86
C PRO A 67 -6.99 2.92 2.37
N ASN A 68 -6.61 1.63 2.29
CA ASN A 68 -7.52 0.52 2.54
C ASN A 68 -7.34 -0.17 3.90
N GLY A 69 -6.17 -0.03 4.56
CA GLY A 69 -5.95 -0.60 5.90
C GLY A 69 -5.75 -2.11 5.88
N TYR A 70 -5.10 -2.64 4.84
CA TYR A 70 -4.79 -4.06 4.68
C TYR A 70 -3.56 -4.46 5.49
N ASP A 71 -3.65 -4.34 6.82
CA ASP A 71 -2.55 -4.67 7.74
C ASP A 71 -2.03 -6.09 7.52
N LEU A 72 -0.72 -6.27 7.73
CA LEU A 72 -0.07 -7.57 7.58
C LEU A 72 0.11 -8.24 8.94
N ASN A 73 -0.54 -9.39 9.12
CA ASN A 73 -0.40 -10.21 10.33
C ASN A 73 1.00 -10.83 10.41
N LEU A 74 1.55 -10.88 11.62
CA LEU A 74 2.84 -11.49 11.91
C LEU A 74 2.71 -13.02 11.96
N VAL A 75 3.62 -13.73 11.30
CA VAL A 75 3.78 -15.18 11.39
C VAL A 75 5.20 -15.50 11.84
N ASP A 76 5.34 -16.11 13.01
CA ASP A 76 6.62 -16.37 13.66
C ASP A 76 7.52 -15.12 13.80
N MET A 77 6.88 -13.95 13.93
CA MET A 77 7.53 -12.64 14.09
C MET A 77 7.04 -11.96 15.37
N ASP A 78 7.87 -11.09 15.93
CA ASP A 78 7.52 -10.15 16.99
C ASP A 78 8.28 -8.82 16.82
N THR A 79 8.20 -7.92 17.80
CA THR A 79 8.93 -6.63 17.79
C THR A 79 10.44 -6.73 17.52
N SER A 80 11.08 -7.87 17.81
CA SER A 80 12.51 -8.07 17.55
C SER A 80 12.84 -8.26 16.06
N ASN A 81 11.83 -8.54 15.23
CA ASN A 81 11.97 -8.60 13.77
C ASN A 81 11.93 -7.22 13.11
N PHE A 82 11.59 -6.15 13.84
CA PHE A 82 11.61 -4.78 13.33
C PHE A 82 12.88 -4.10 13.83
N VAL A 83 13.93 -4.14 13.01
CA VAL A 83 15.31 -3.79 13.41
C VAL A 83 15.72 -2.44 12.86
N ASN A 84 16.64 -1.76 13.53
CA ASN A 84 17.24 -0.54 12.98
C ASN A 84 18.37 -0.88 12.01
N ASP A 85 18.25 -0.48 10.74
CA ASP A 85 19.30 -0.54 9.73
C ASP A 85 19.43 0.83 9.05
N GLU A 86 20.65 1.35 8.97
CA GLU A 86 20.96 2.66 8.35
C GLU A 86 20.10 3.85 8.84
N GLY A 87 19.60 3.78 10.07
CA GLY A 87 18.82 4.83 10.70
C GLY A 87 17.30 4.75 10.48
N ARG A 88 16.80 3.70 9.81
CA ARG A 88 15.37 3.39 9.70
C ARG A 88 15.01 2.10 10.40
N THR A 89 13.75 1.92 10.76
CA THR A 89 13.25 0.64 11.22
C THR A 89 12.80 -0.16 10.00
N VAL A 90 13.16 -1.43 9.92
CA VAL A 90 12.85 -2.29 8.76
C VAL A 90 12.44 -3.69 9.22
N ALA A 91 11.69 -4.42 8.39
CA ALA A 91 11.36 -5.81 8.68
C ALA A 91 12.54 -6.75 8.34
N SER A 92 12.89 -7.61 9.30
CA SER A 92 13.93 -8.63 9.19
C SER A 92 13.33 -10.03 9.15
N PHE A 93 13.67 -10.78 8.10
CA PHE A 93 13.27 -12.16 7.88
C PHE A 93 14.45 -13.11 8.07
N ASP A 94 14.22 -14.26 8.70
CA ASP A 94 15.26 -15.17 9.17
C ASP A 94 15.55 -16.37 8.24
N GLY A 95 14.74 -16.54 7.20
CA GLY A 95 14.79 -17.68 6.28
C GLY A 95 14.32 -19.02 6.86
N LEU A 96 13.70 -19.03 8.03
CA LEU A 96 13.28 -20.23 8.76
C LEU A 96 11.76 -20.33 8.95
N GLY A 97 11.05 -19.20 9.02
CA GLY A 97 9.60 -19.20 9.24
C GLY A 97 8.93 -17.84 9.24
N THR A 98 9.69 -16.77 9.51
CA THR A 98 9.18 -15.40 9.60
C THR A 98 8.48 -14.98 8.32
N MET A 99 7.25 -14.48 8.42
CA MET A 99 6.48 -14.00 7.28
C MET A 99 5.43 -12.99 7.74
N LEU A 100 5.11 -12.05 6.86
CA LEU A 100 4.00 -11.11 7.02
C LEU A 100 2.87 -11.51 6.06
N VAL A 101 1.63 -11.48 6.54
CA VAL A 101 0.49 -12.09 5.84
C VAL A 101 -0.77 -11.22 5.87
N HIS A 102 -1.29 -10.94 4.69
CA HIS A 102 -2.69 -10.55 4.51
C HIS A 102 -3.44 -11.74 3.86
N ASN A 103 -4.57 -12.13 4.46
CA ASN A 103 -5.48 -13.11 3.86
C ASN A 103 -6.63 -12.31 3.25
N ASN A 104 -6.71 -12.33 1.92
CA ASN A 104 -7.52 -11.37 1.20
C ASN A 104 -8.99 -11.81 1.21
N GLU A 105 -9.88 -10.89 1.53
CA GLU A 105 -11.32 -11.09 1.62
C GLU A 105 -12.05 -10.67 0.33
N GLU A 106 -13.28 -11.17 0.15
CA GLU A 106 -14.10 -10.79 -1.01
C GLU A 106 -14.45 -9.29 -0.96
N GLY A 107 -14.11 -8.57 -2.03
CA GLY A 107 -14.34 -7.14 -2.16
C GLY A 107 -13.13 -6.27 -1.81
N GLU A 108 -12.02 -6.86 -1.37
CA GLU A 108 -10.76 -6.14 -1.20
C GLU A 108 -10.04 -5.91 -2.52
N GLU A 109 -9.21 -4.86 -2.55
CA GLU A 109 -8.33 -4.54 -3.68
C GLU A 109 -7.02 -5.36 -3.65
N LEU A 110 -6.92 -6.35 -2.75
CA LEU A 110 -5.91 -7.41 -2.79
C LEU A 110 -6.58 -8.77 -3.06
N PRO A 111 -5.89 -9.75 -3.69
CA PRO A 111 -4.53 -9.65 -4.22
C PRO A 111 -4.48 -8.73 -5.44
N ILE A 112 -3.37 -8.03 -5.65
CA ILE A 112 -3.27 -7.01 -6.69
C ILE A 112 -3.34 -7.60 -8.10
N ASN A 113 -2.99 -8.88 -8.26
CA ASN A 113 -3.07 -9.56 -9.55
C ASN A 113 -4.49 -9.63 -10.14
N GLN A 114 -5.54 -9.27 -9.37
CA GLN A 114 -6.91 -9.18 -9.86
C GLN A 114 -7.13 -8.02 -10.85
N PHE A 115 -6.24 -7.03 -10.86
CA PHE A 115 -6.30 -5.91 -11.78
C PHE A 115 -5.48 -6.17 -13.05
N ASP A 116 -5.94 -5.62 -14.18
CA ASP A 116 -5.22 -5.73 -15.45
C ASP A 116 -4.03 -4.77 -15.54
N LEU A 117 -3.96 -3.77 -14.67
CA LEU A 117 -2.86 -2.81 -14.57
C LEU A 117 -2.41 -2.74 -13.11
N TYR A 118 -1.13 -2.99 -12.84
CA TYR A 118 -0.62 -2.84 -11.48
C TYR A 118 0.89 -2.63 -11.39
N THR A 119 1.31 -2.08 -10.25
CA THR A 119 2.71 -1.91 -9.87
C THR A 119 2.92 -2.41 -8.45
N ILE A 120 4.01 -3.12 -8.22
CA ILE A 120 4.51 -3.47 -6.88
C ILE A 120 5.87 -2.80 -6.73
N SER A 121 6.07 -2.05 -5.66
CA SER A 121 7.31 -1.35 -5.33
C SER A 121 7.76 -1.75 -3.93
N LEU A 122 9.05 -1.97 -3.73
CA LEU A 122 9.61 -2.33 -2.43
C LEU A 122 11.12 -2.05 -2.38
N TRP A 123 11.63 -1.86 -1.17
CA TRP A 123 13.06 -1.88 -0.89
C TRP A 123 13.46 -3.25 -0.33
N VAL A 124 14.59 -3.77 -0.79
CA VAL A 124 15.14 -5.03 -0.29
C VAL A 124 16.64 -4.92 -0.01
N LYS A 125 17.09 -5.61 1.04
CA LYS A 125 18.50 -5.87 1.33
C LYS A 125 18.68 -7.36 1.59
N ILE A 126 18.88 -8.09 0.50
CA ILE A 126 18.87 -9.55 0.44
C ILE A 126 20.07 -10.02 -0.36
N THR A 127 20.79 -11.04 0.11
CA THR A 127 21.79 -11.74 -0.71
C THR A 127 21.14 -12.95 -1.41
N GLY A 128 20.94 -12.89 -2.72
CA GLY A 128 20.30 -13.94 -3.51
C GLY A 128 21.16 -15.18 -3.69
N ALA A 129 22.47 -15.01 -3.93
CA ALA A 129 23.40 -16.11 -4.08
C ALA A 129 23.44 -16.98 -2.80
N GLY A 130 23.16 -18.28 -2.96
CA GLY A 130 23.06 -19.24 -1.87
C GLY A 130 21.66 -19.39 -1.26
N GLN A 131 20.73 -18.48 -1.56
CA GLN A 131 19.32 -18.57 -1.20
C GLN A 131 18.52 -19.16 -2.35
N ASN A 132 18.27 -20.46 -2.30
CA ASN A 132 17.65 -21.19 -3.40
C ASN A 132 16.12 -21.08 -3.39
N ASP A 133 15.56 -20.38 -4.37
CA ASP A 133 14.13 -20.34 -4.66
C ASP A 133 13.26 -19.75 -3.52
N LEU A 134 13.67 -18.62 -2.92
CA LEU A 134 12.98 -17.98 -1.78
C LEU A 134 12.24 -16.71 -2.20
N ARG A 135 11.24 -16.25 -1.43
CA ARG A 135 10.37 -15.11 -1.80
C ARG A 135 10.40 -13.98 -0.79
N PHE A 136 10.52 -12.77 -1.30
CA PHE A 136 10.34 -11.55 -0.52
C PHE A 136 8.97 -10.90 -0.75
N PHE A 137 8.30 -11.18 -1.88
CA PHE A 137 6.90 -10.85 -2.11
C PHE A 137 6.19 -12.01 -2.84
N SER A 138 4.97 -12.33 -2.42
CA SER A 138 4.17 -13.40 -3.03
C SER A 138 2.68 -13.09 -2.96
N GLU A 139 1.95 -13.47 -4.00
CA GLU A 139 0.52 -13.71 -3.91
C GLU A 139 0.23 -15.18 -4.20
N GLY A 140 -0.55 -15.81 -3.32
CA GLY A 140 -0.77 -17.26 -3.31
C GLY A 140 -2.25 -17.67 -3.17
N SER A 141 -2.50 -18.98 -3.19
CA SER A 141 -3.81 -19.55 -2.88
C SER A 141 -3.70 -20.50 -1.69
N THR A 142 -4.44 -20.26 -0.62
CA THR A 142 -4.51 -21.16 0.54
C THR A 142 -5.22 -22.49 0.24
N ALA A 143 -5.94 -22.58 -0.89
CA ALA A 143 -6.68 -23.78 -1.29
C ALA A 143 -5.86 -24.74 -2.17
N THR A 144 -4.85 -24.23 -2.88
CA THR A 144 -4.07 -25.00 -3.87
C THR A 144 -2.57 -24.71 -3.72
N ASN A 145 -1.73 -25.30 -4.56
CA ASN A 145 -0.33 -24.89 -4.68
C ASN A 145 -0.09 -24.08 -5.96
N ASP A 146 -1.10 -23.87 -6.79
CA ASP A 146 -1.06 -23.27 -8.13
C ASP A 146 -2.41 -22.56 -8.30
N PRO A 147 -2.48 -21.22 -8.49
CA PRO A 147 -1.44 -20.31 -9.00
C PRO A 147 -0.46 -19.73 -7.97
N LEU A 148 0.58 -19.04 -8.44
CA LEU A 148 1.50 -18.20 -7.67
C LEU A 148 1.96 -16.97 -8.48
N PHE A 149 1.93 -15.80 -7.85
CA PHE A 149 2.70 -14.62 -8.24
C PHE A 149 3.88 -14.50 -7.26
N ASN A 150 5.10 -14.32 -7.74
CA ASN A 150 6.27 -14.27 -6.86
C ASN A 150 7.37 -13.34 -7.37
N LEU A 151 7.93 -12.57 -6.45
CA LEU A 151 9.25 -11.94 -6.61
C LEU A 151 10.20 -12.53 -5.55
N GLY A 152 11.36 -12.98 -6.00
CA GLY A 152 12.25 -13.73 -5.13
C GLY A 152 13.67 -13.91 -5.64
N THR A 153 14.41 -14.75 -4.93
CA THR A 153 15.74 -15.19 -5.33
C THR A 153 15.64 -16.21 -6.45
N LYS A 154 16.70 -16.31 -7.27
CA LYS A 154 16.79 -17.29 -8.34
C LYS A 154 16.44 -18.70 -7.88
N ASN A 155 15.66 -19.42 -8.70
CA ASN A 155 15.23 -20.80 -8.49
C ASN A 155 16.33 -21.87 -8.27
N ASN A 156 17.60 -21.50 -8.37
CA ASN A 156 18.75 -22.35 -8.05
C ASN A 156 19.75 -21.66 -7.09
N GLY A 157 19.46 -20.43 -6.66
CA GLY A 157 20.33 -19.59 -5.82
C GLY A 157 21.71 -19.33 -6.40
N ALA A 158 21.89 -19.38 -7.72
CA ALA A 158 23.22 -19.35 -8.34
C ALA A 158 23.86 -17.95 -8.40
N ASP A 159 23.04 -16.90 -8.41
CA ASP A 159 23.47 -15.50 -8.53
C ASP A 159 22.48 -14.58 -7.80
N ASN A 160 22.70 -13.28 -7.94
CA ASN A 160 21.95 -12.22 -7.26
C ASN A 160 20.83 -11.62 -8.13
N THR A 161 20.40 -12.31 -9.20
CA THR A 161 19.25 -11.86 -10.02
C THR A 161 17.92 -12.04 -9.27
N VAL A 162 16.97 -11.17 -9.58
CA VAL A 162 15.56 -11.32 -9.18
C VAL A 162 14.89 -12.33 -10.08
N ASP A 163 14.11 -13.24 -9.48
CA ASP A 163 13.25 -14.20 -10.15
C ASP A 163 11.79 -13.73 -10.09
N LEU A 164 11.22 -13.43 -11.25
CA LEU A 164 9.77 -13.33 -11.42
C LEU A 164 9.24 -14.74 -11.70
N TYR A 165 8.54 -15.30 -10.72
CA TYR A 165 7.95 -16.62 -10.83
C TYR A 165 6.42 -16.56 -10.90
N LEU A 166 5.90 -16.62 -12.13
CA LEU A 166 4.47 -16.65 -12.43
C LEU A 166 4.03 -18.09 -12.74
N ARG A 167 3.23 -18.69 -11.86
CA ARG A 167 2.70 -20.05 -12.04
C ARG A 167 1.18 -20.02 -12.11
N ASP A 168 0.63 -20.52 -13.21
CA ASP A 168 -0.80 -20.78 -13.41
C ASP A 168 -0.95 -21.76 -14.59
N GLY A 169 -0.43 -22.97 -14.39
CA GLY A 169 -0.13 -23.89 -15.50
C GLY A 169 0.87 -23.32 -16.54
N GLY A 170 1.14 -24.11 -17.58
CA GLY A 170 1.95 -23.69 -18.74
C GLY A 170 3.39 -23.25 -18.45
N THR A 171 3.99 -22.52 -19.39
CA THR A 171 5.34 -21.90 -19.33
C THR A 171 5.27 -20.50 -19.96
N PRO A 172 6.16 -19.54 -19.63
CA PRO A 172 7.27 -19.66 -18.68
C PRO A 172 6.79 -19.69 -17.23
N ASN A 173 7.67 -20.13 -16.34
CA ASN A 173 7.46 -20.06 -14.90
C ASN A 173 8.42 -19.03 -14.32
N HIS A 174 9.71 -19.28 -14.46
CA HIS A 174 10.78 -18.40 -13.99
C HIS A 174 11.30 -17.54 -15.12
N GLN A 175 11.50 -16.27 -14.84
CA GLN A 175 12.17 -15.31 -15.70
C GLN A 175 13.02 -14.41 -14.79
N PHE A 176 14.15 -13.89 -15.31
CA PHE A 176 15.14 -13.22 -14.46
C PHE A 176 15.46 -11.81 -14.91
N SER A 177 15.76 -10.95 -13.93
CA SER A 177 16.39 -9.65 -14.15
C SER A 177 17.70 -9.77 -14.93
N VAL A 178 18.12 -8.67 -15.55
CA VAL A 178 19.46 -8.55 -16.16
C VAL A 178 20.48 -8.17 -15.08
N GLY A 179 20.13 -7.19 -14.25
CA GLY A 179 20.89 -6.79 -13.08
C GLY A 179 20.84 -7.80 -11.95
N GLU A 180 21.73 -7.61 -10.98
CA GLU A 180 21.95 -8.50 -9.83
C GLU A 180 21.74 -7.75 -8.50
N PRO A 181 20.53 -7.19 -8.23
CA PRO A 181 20.30 -6.30 -7.09
C PRO A 181 20.20 -7.04 -5.75
N LEU A 182 20.19 -8.37 -5.74
CA LEU A 182 20.14 -9.15 -4.50
C LEU A 182 21.57 -9.41 -4.00
N ASP A 183 22.39 -8.37 -3.86
CA ASP A 183 23.81 -8.48 -3.49
C ASP A 183 24.10 -8.25 -1.99
N GLY A 184 23.06 -7.98 -1.20
CA GLY A 184 23.16 -7.69 0.23
C GLY A 184 23.23 -6.20 0.57
N GLU A 185 23.13 -5.31 -0.41
CA GLU A 185 22.92 -3.88 -0.22
C GLU A 185 21.45 -3.50 -0.46
N TRP A 186 21.07 -2.28 -0.04
CA TRP A 186 19.71 -1.77 -0.28
C TRP A 186 19.51 -1.45 -1.75
N HIS A 187 18.47 -2.06 -2.34
CA HIS A 187 18.02 -1.77 -3.69
C HIS A 187 16.51 -1.56 -3.71
N HIS A 188 16.07 -0.58 -4.50
CA HIS A 188 14.65 -0.39 -4.81
C HIS A 188 14.28 -1.26 -6.00
N LEU A 189 13.19 -2.01 -5.88
CA LEU A 189 12.62 -2.81 -6.96
C LEU A 189 11.21 -2.32 -7.25
N ALA A 190 10.90 -2.15 -8.54
CA ALA A 190 9.52 -1.99 -8.98
C ALA A 190 9.19 -2.94 -10.12
N TYR A 191 8.11 -3.69 -9.97
CA TYR A 191 7.52 -4.54 -10.99
C TYR A 191 6.25 -3.87 -11.51
N THR A 192 6.12 -3.72 -12.82
CA THR A 192 4.88 -3.26 -13.45
C THR A 192 4.30 -4.33 -14.36
N TYR A 193 2.97 -4.39 -14.39
CA TYR A 193 2.20 -5.26 -15.26
C TYR A 193 1.14 -4.45 -15.99
N ASP A 194 1.15 -4.56 -17.31
CA ASP A 194 0.17 -4.00 -18.22
C ASP A 194 -0.46 -5.14 -19.02
N GLY A 195 -1.64 -5.58 -18.61
CA GLY A 195 -2.41 -6.62 -19.27
C GLY A 195 -2.92 -6.21 -20.65
N THR A 196 -3.18 -4.93 -20.84
CA THR A 196 -3.68 -4.35 -22.09
C THR A 196 -2.60 -4.31 -23.16
N ALA A 197 -1.41 -3.83 -22.82
CA ALA A 197 -0.23 -3.81 -23.69
C ALA A 197 0.52 -5.14 -23.74
N GLN A 198 0.14 -6.10 -22.88
CA GLN A 198 0.87 -7.35 -22.65
C GLN A 198 2.34 -7.10 -22.32
N LYS A 199 2.58 -6.15 -21.41
CA LYS A 199 3.93 -5.70 -21.05
C LYS A 199 4.17 -5.91 -19.56
N ILE A 200 5.35 -6.46 -19.26
CA ILE A 200 5.88 -6.56 -17.90
C ILE A 200 7.18 -5.79 -17.87
N GLN A 201 7.41 -4.98 -16.84
CA GLN A 201 8.68 -4.29 -16.64
C GLN A 201 9.20 -4.53 -15.23
N LEU A 202 10.52 -4.57 -15.11
CA LEU A 202 11.23 -4.56 -13.84
C LEU A 202 12.19 -3.37 -13.83
N PHE A 203 12.14 -2.60 -12.76
CA PHE A 203 13.03 -1.49 -12.48
C PHE A 203 13.89 -1.82 -11.27
N ILE A 204 15.16 -1.41 -11.33
CA ILE A 204 16.12 -1.48 -10.22
C ILE A 204 16.62 -0.06 -9.97
N ASP A 205 16.52 0.41 -8.73
CA ASP A 205 16.92 1.75 -8.30
C ASP A 205 16.33 2.87 -9.18
N GLY A 206 15.06 2.72 -9.54
CA GLY A 206 14.33 3.69 -10.36
C GLY A 206 14.62 3.63 -11.85
N VAL A 207 15.48 2.71 -12.30
CA VAL A 207 15.90 2.59 -13.71
C VAL A 207 15.38 1.28 -14.30
N LEU A 208 14.88 1.33 -15.53
CA LEU A 208 14.40 0.14 -16.24
C LEU A 208 15.54 -0.88 -16.39
N ASP A 209 15.37 -2.05 -15.79
CA ASP A 209 16.27 -3.19 -15.94
C ASP A 209 15.86 -4.04 -17.15
N ARG A 210 14.56 -4.34 -17.26
CA ARG A 210 14.07 -5.30 -18.25
C ARG A 210 12.59 -5.13 -18.59
N ASP A 211 12.24 -5.15 -19.87
CA ASP A 211 10.85 -5.10 -20.38
C ASP A 211 10.51 -6.13 -21.49
N ASP A 212 11.43 -7.04 -21.82
CA ASP A 212 11.28 -8.05 -22.88
C ASP A 212 10.85 -9.43 -22.35
N TRP A 213 10.10 -9.45 -21.25
CA TRP A 213 9.59 -10.66 -20.61
C TRP A 213 8.58 -11.36 -21.54
N ASN A 214 8.56 -12.69 -21.52
CA ASN A 214 7.41 -13.42 -22.07
C ASN A 214 6.21 -13.15 -21.17
N PHE A 215 5.24 -12.43 -21.72
CA PHE A 215 4.03 -12.06 -21.00
C PHE A 215 3.24 -13.30 -20.55
N LYS A 216 2.74 -13.24 -19.31
CA LYS A 216 1.90 -14.29 -18.73
C LYS A 216 0.88 -13.68 -17.78
N ALA A 217 -0.40 -13.88 -18.09
CA ALA A 217 -1.49 -13.57 -17.19
C ALA A 217 -1.69 -14.70 -16.17
N LEU A 218 -2.04 -14.35 -14.94
CA LEU A 218 -2.56 -15.27 -13.94
C LEU A 218 -4.08 -15.14 -13.94
N THR A 219 -4.78 -16.24 -14.22
CA THR A 219 -6.23 -16.30 -14.38
C THR A 219 -6.93 -17.09 -13.28
N SER A 220 -6.20 -17.99 -12.63
CA SER A 220 -6.70 -18.71 -11.46
C SER A 220 -6.73 -17.79 -10.22
N PRO A 221 -7.66 -18.01 -9.28
CA PRO A 221 -7.82 -17.15 -8.12
C PRO A 221 -6.68 -17.30 -7.12
N LEU A 222 -6.20 -16.15 -6.64
CA LEU A 222 -5.28 -15.98 -5.51
C LEU A 222 -6.08 -15.36 -4.33
N ASN A 223 -5.65 -15.58 -3.09
CA ASN A 223 -6.37 -15.12 -1.90
C ASN A 223 -5.47 -14.78 -0.70
N THR A 224 -4.18 -14.60 -0.92
CA THR A 224 -3.26 -14.13 0.12
C THR A 224 -2.13 -13.34 -0.50
N THR A 225 -1.73 -12.27 0.18
CA THR A 225 -0.55 -11.45 -0.13
C THR A 225 0.44 -11.57 1.03
N THR A 226 1.69 -11.91 0.74
CA THR A 226 2.72 -12.18 1.76
C THR A 226 4.06 -11.53 1.45
N ILE A 227 4.77 -11.13 2.51
CA ILE A 227 6.15 -10.64 2.46
C ILE A 227 7.02 -11.60 3.28
N GLY A 228 8.18 -11.97 2.73
CA GLY A 228 9.15 -12.83 3.41
C GLY A 228 8.97 -14.34 3.23
N GLY A 229 7.94 -14.78 2.50
CA GLY A 229 7.70 -16.18 2.17
C GLY A 229 6.46 -16.35 1.28
N ILE A 230 6.05 -17.60 1.05
CA ILE A 230 4.82 -17.95 0.34
C ILE A 230 3.82 -18.55 1.32
N LEU A 231 2.61 -18.00 1.37
CA LEU A 231 1.45 -18.70 1.91
C LEU A 231 0.64 -19.36 0.78
N ARG A 232 0.38 -20.66 0.96
CA ARG A 232 -0.47 -21.50 0.09
C ARG A 232 -1.21 -22.51 0.97
N ALA A 233 -1.50 -23.72 0.51
CA ALA A 233 -1.98 -24.80 1.39
C ALA A 233 -1.10 -25.04 2.64
N ALA A 234 0.20 -24.76 2.55
CA ALA A 234 1.12 -24.70 3.69
C ALA A 234 2.23 -23.66 3.41
N PRO A 235 2.66 -22.88 4.41
CA PRO A 235 3.71 -21.87 4.25
C PRO A 235 5.06 -22.48 3.87
N SER A 236 5.87 -21.76 3.09
CA SER A 236 7.18 -22.24 2.60
C SER A 236 8.01 -21.13 1.93
N HIS A 237 9.25 -21.45 1.55
CA HIS A 237 10.16 -20.59 0.74
C HIS A 237 10.46 -19.23 1.40
N TRP A 238 10.72 -19.26 2.71
CA TRP A 238 11.06 -18.09 3.51
C TRP A 238 12.41 -17.52 3.14
N VAL A 239 12.47 -16.22 2.86
CA VAL A 239 13.74 -15.52 2.56
C VAL A 239 14.43 -15.09 3.85
N ASN A 240 15.76 -14.98 3.81
CA ASN A 240 16.56 -14.32 4.82
C ASN A 240 17.06 -12.97 4.28
N GLY A 241 16.81 -11.89 5.01
CA GLY A 241 17.19 -10.53 4.64
C GLY A 241 16.20 -9.48 5.13
N LEU A 242 16.36 -8.25 4.66
CA LEU A 242 15.53 -7.11 5.07
C LEU A 242 14.63 -6.65 3.92
N VAL A 243 13.41 -6.22 4.26
CA VAL A 243 12.45 -5.62 3.33
C VAL A 243 11.85 -4.39 3.99
N ASP A 244 11.58 -3.35 3.20
CA ASP A 244 11.02 -2.09 3.66
C ASP A 244 10.16 -1.41 2.58
N ASP A 245 9.34 -0.43 2.99
CA ASP A 245 8.61 0.47 2.09
C ASP A 245 7.89 -0.25 0.92
N VAL A 246 7.07 -1.24 1.25
CA VAL A 246 6.34 -2.02 0.26
C VAL A 246 5.04 -1.31 -0.11
N SER A 247 4.86 -0.93 -1.37
CA SER A 247 3.63 -0.32 -1.88
C SER A 247 3.12 -1.06 -3.11
N VAL A 248 1.80 -1.09 -3.23
CA VAL A 248 1.10 -1.84 -4.27
C VAL A 248 0.03 -0.95 -4.88
N TRP A 249 -0.03 -0.91 -6.21
CA TRP A 249 -0.79 0.07 -6.97
C TRP A 249 -1.61 -0.62 -8.05
N LYS A 250 -2.89 -0.25 -8.23
CA LYS A 250 -3.77 -0.71 -9.32
C LYS A 250 -3.61 0.12 -10.61
N ALA A 251 -2.38 0.54 -10.87
CA ALA A 251 -1.97 1.24 -12.08
C ALA A 251 -0.52 0.91 -12.43
N VAL A 252 -0.15 1.10 -13.70
CA VAL A 252 1.24 1.09 -14.14
C VAL A 252 1.85 2.46 -13.82
N LEU A 253 2.78 2.50 -12.86
CA LEU A 253 3.48 3.74 -12.54
C LEU A 253 4.42 4.13 -13.70
N PRO A 254 4.42 5.40 -14.13
CA PRO A 254 5.37 5.87 -15.12
C PRO A 254 6.79 5.93 -14.53
N GLU A 255 7.81 5.87 -15.40
CA GLU A 255 9.21 5.68 -15.00
C GLU A 255 9.73 6.78 -14.05
N ASP A 256 9.27 8.02 -14.22
CA ASP A 256 9.63 9.13 -13.34
C ASP A 256 9.08 8.94 -11.91
N ARG A 257 7.89 8.38 -11.78
CA ARG A 257 7.27 8.07 -10.47
C ARG A 257 7.93 6.86 -9.80
N VAL A 258 8.33 5.88 -10.59
CA VAL A 258 9.18 4.78 -10.09
C VAL A 258 10.52 5.31 -9.60
N ALA A 259 11.13 6.26 -10.33
CA ALA A 259 12.36 6.91 -9.90
C ALA A 259 12.17 7.77 -8.64
N ASP A 260 11.04 8.46 -8.47
CA ASP A 260 10.74 9.20 -7.24
C ASP A 260 10.70 8.25 -6.02
N LEU A 261 10.04 7.09 -6.12
CA LEU A 261 10.04 6.06 -5.07
C LEU A 261 11.46 5.56 -4.76
N ALA A 262 12.26 5.30 -5.78
CA ALA A 262 13.67 4.89 -5.63
C ALA A 262 14.56 5.96 -5.00
N ASN A 263 14.16 7.24 -5.06
CA ASN A 263 14.85 8.34 -4.37
C ASN A 263 14.30 8.59 -2.95
N GLY A 264 13.45 7.70 -2.45
CA GLY A 264 12.88 7.78 -1.10
C GLY A 264 11.65 8.67 -1.00
N MET A 265 10.95 8.94 -2.11
CA MET A 265 9.62 9.52 -2.02
C MET A 265 8.68 8.55 -1.31
N ASP A 266 7.98 9.05 -0.30
CA ASP A 266 6.97 8.28 0.41
C ASP A 266 5.79 7.94 -0.54
N PRO A 267 5.34 6.67 -0.60
CA PRO A 267 4.20 6.25 -1.41
C PRO A 267 2.91 7.06 -1.19
N LEU A 268 2.58 7.50 0.04
CA LEU A 268 1.41 8.36 0.24
C LEU A 268 1.62 9.72 -0.39
N GLY A 269 2.80 10.31 -0.20
CA GLY A 269 3.18 11.56 -0.85
C GLY A 269 3.12 11.48 -2.39
N LEU A 270 3.54 10.34 -2.97
CA LEU A 270 3.42 10.07 -4.40
C LEU A 270 1.94 9.89 -4.81
N ALA A 271 1.11 9.26 -3.99
CA ALA A 271 -0.32 9.15 -4.23
C ALA A 271 -1.07 10.46 -3.91
N GLY A 272 -0.40 11.60 -3.68
CA GLY A 272 -1.09 12.82 -3.25
C GLY A 272 -1.85 12.70 -1.91
N GLY A 273 -1.74 11.54 -1.25
CA GLY A 273 -2.30 11.27 0.05
C GLY A 273 -1.62 12.13 1.10
N SER A 274 -2.41 12.71 2.00
CA SER A 274 -1.86 13.46 3.12
C SER A 274 -1.22 12.50 4.13
N GLN A 275 -0.05 12.86 4.65
CA GLN A 275 0.49 12.23 5.86
C GLN A 275 -0.54 12.30 6.98
N PHE A 276 -0.59 11.30 7.88
CA PHE A 276 -1.47 11.34 9.05
C PHE A 276 -1.30 12.67 9.80
N SER A 277 -2.39 13.43 9.86
CA SER A 277 -2.41 14.77 10.39
C SER A 277 -3.83 15.14 10.82
N ILE A 278 -3.92 16.01 11.83
CA ILE A 278 -5.19 16.71 12.07
C ILE A 278 -5.39 17.66 10.89
N THR A 279 -6.47 17.46 10.15
CA THR A 279 -6.79 18.14 8.90
C THR A 279 -7.72 19.33 9.11
N ASP A 280 -8.58 19.29 10.12
CA ASP A 280 -9.47 20.40 10.47
C ASP A 280 -9.68 20.53 11.99
N VAL A 281 -9.94 21.75 12.44
CA VAL A 281 -10.33 22.05 13.84
C VAL A 281 -11.36 23.17 13.81
N THR A 282 -12.60 22.84 14.18
CA THR A 282 -13.71 23.77 14.27
C THR A 282 -14.18 23.96 15.70
N ARG A 283 -14.87 25.08 15.95
CA ARG A 283 -15.53 25.36 17.21
C ARG A 283 -16.92 25.91 16.95
N ASP A 284 -17.93 25.26 17.51
CA ASP A 284 -19.32 25.67 17.31
C ASP A 284 -19.72 26.86 18.22
N THR A 285 -20.97 27.31 18.09
CA THR A 285 -21.52 28.43 18.87
C THR A 285 -21.71 28.12 20.35
N GLU A 286 -21.87 26.84 20.68
CA GLU A 286 -22.01 26.29 22.02
C GLU A 286 -20.65 26.16 22.72
N GLY A 287 -19.56 26.19 21.95
CA GLY A 287 -18.19 26.17 22.41
C GLY A 287 -17.54 24.78 22.38
N ASN A 288 -18.20 23.78 21.80
CA ASN A 288 -17.64 22.45 21.52
C ASN A 288 -16.57 22.57 20.44
N ILE A 289 -15.53 21.75 20.53
CA ILE A 289 -14.45 21.70 19.53
C ILE A 289 -14.59 20.39 18.77
N THR A 290 -14.64 20.43 17.46
CA THR A 290 -14.52 19.22 16.63
C THR A 290 -13.20 19.29 15.90
N PHE A 291 -12.40 18.24 15.98
CA PHE A 291 -11.22 18.11 15.14
C PHE A 291 -11.30 16.83 14.31
N SER A 292 -10.83 16.97 13.08
CA SER A 292 -10.85 15.95 12.05
C SER A 292 -9.42 15.56 11.72
N TRP A 293 -9.18 14.29 11.43
CA TRP A 293 -7.92 13.83 10.87
C TRP A 293 -8.17 12.92 9.69
N ASN A 294 -7.19 12.82 8.79
CA ASN A 294 -7.20 11.77 7.78
C ASN A 294 -6.94 10.43 8.49
N SER A 295 -8.00 9.65 8.61
CA SER A 295 -8.01 8.33 9.22
C SER A 295 -8.01 7.25 8.14
N ARG A 296 -7.92 6.00 8.58
CA ARG A 296 -7.96 4.81 7.72
C ARG A 296 -9.12 3.93 8.14
N PRO A 297 -9.82 3.29 7.20
CA PRO A 297 -10.81 2.28 7.52
C PRO A 297 -10.26 1.26 8.52
N ASN A 298 -11.10 0.81 9.45
CA ASN A 298 -10.77 -0.20 10.48
C ASN A 298 -9.65 0.17 11.47
N GLY A 299 -9.03 1.34 11.35
CA GLY A 299 -8.05 1.83 12.31
C GLY A 299 -8.67 2.17 13.66
N SER A 300 -7.85 2.08 14.71
CA SER A 300 -8.13 2.60 16.05
C SER A 300 -7.22 3.79 16.32
N TYR A 301 -7.69 4.78 17.08
CA TYR A 301 -6.93 6.00 17.38
C TYR A 301 -6.97 6.34 18.86
N GLY A 302 -5.80 6.63 19.41
CA GLY A 302 -5.74 7.29 20.70
C GLY A 302 -5.87 8.81 20.55
N ILE A 303 -6.50 9.44 21.53
CA ILE A 303 -6.85 10.85 21.55
C ILE A 303 -6.43 11.43 22.90
N TRP A 304 -5.62 12.48 22.85
CA TRP A 304 -5.10 13.16 24.02
C TRP A 304 -5.29 14.66 23.93
N VAL A 305 -5.43 15.29 25.10
CA VAL A 305 -5.56 16.73 25.26
C VAL A 305 -4.60 17.26 26.31
N LYS A 306 -4.22 18.53 26.21
CA LYS A 306 -3.62 19.29 27.32
C LYS A 306 -3.88 20.78 27.22
N ALA A 307 -3.85 21.45 28.36
CA ALA A 307 -4.12 22.90 28.45
C ALA A 307 -2.92 23.77 28.07
N ASP A 308 -1.71 23.24 28.18
CA ASP A 308 -0.49 23.93 27.78
C ASP A 308 0.61 22.98 27.27
N LEU A 309 1.74 23.53 26.83
CA LEU A 309 2.86 22.74 26.29
C LEU A 309 3.79 22.16 27.37
N MET A 310 3.54 22.44 28.66
CA MET A 310 4.41 22.10 29.79
C MET A 310 3.86 20.93 30.61
N ASP A 311 2.54 20.78 30.66
CA ASP A 311 1.86 19.69 31.36
C ASP A 311 1.85 18.39 30.54
N GLU A 312 1.60 17.26 31.23
CA GLU A 312 1.47 15.94 30.62
C GLU A 312 0.18 15.83 29.78
N TRP A 313 0.17 14.87 28.86
CA TRP A 313 -1.01 14.57 28.05
C TRP A 313 -2.09 13.89 28.91
N GLU A 314 -3.30 14.41 28.87
CA GLU A 314 -4.49 13.77 29.42
C GLU A 314 -5.13 12.91 28.32
N GLU A 315 -5.35 11.63 28.60
CA GLU A 315 -6.04 10.70 27.70
C GLU A 315 -7.54 11.00 27.69
N LEU A 316 -8.11 11.10 26.49
CA LEU A 316 -9.54 11.24 26.26
C LEU A 316 -10.18 9.92 25.84
N ASP A 317 -9.50 9.20 24.95
CA ASP A 317 -9.90 7.90 24.43
C ASP A 317 -8.62 7.19 23.94
N ASP A 318 -8.46 5.90 24.23
CA ASP A 318 -7.31 5.09 23.83
C ASP A 318 -7.64 4.11 22.70
N GLY A 319 -8.88 4.11 22.20
CA GLY A 319 -9.36 3.16 21.19
C GLY A 319 -10.49 3.72 20.33
N PHE A 320 -10.43 5.01 19.97
CA PHE A 320 -11.48 5.66 19.20
C PHE A 320 -11.53 5.07 17.78
N PRO A 321 -12.64 4.43 17.38
CA PRO A 321 -12.71 3.72 16.13
C PRO A 321 -12.74 4.70 14.95
N SER A 322 -12.05 4.33 13.88
CA SER A 322 -12.13 5.04 12.61
C SER A 322 -13.56 5.16 12.10
N GLN A 323 -13.86 6.31 11.49
CA GLN A 323 -15.09 6.57 10.76
C GLN A 323 -14.90 6.47 9.23
N GLY A 324 -13.75 5.94 8.77
CA GLY A 324 -13.41 5.77 7.36
C GLY A 324 -12.13 6.53 7.00
N LYS A 325 -12.15 7.27 5.89
CA LYS A 325 -11.01 8.09 5.42
C LYS A 325 -10.80 9.38 6.23
N ILE A 326 -11.84 9.84 6.91
CA ILE A 326 -11.80 10.97 7.85
C ILE A 326 -12.50 10.52 9.12
N THR A 327 -11.91 10.86 10.26
CA THR A 327 -12.52 10.64 11.56
C THR A 327 -12.64 11.96 12.28
N ASP A 328 -13.84 12.20 12.81
CA ASP A 328 -14.19 13.38 13.59
C ASP A 328 -14.32 13.02 15.06
N PHE A 329 -13.65 13.79 15.91
CA PHE A 329 -13.84 13.74 17.36
C PHE A 329 -14.37 15.07 17.87
N GLU A 330 -15.51 15.02 18.55
CA GLU A 330 -16.09 16.17 19.24
C GLU A 330 -15.65 16.18 20.71
N TYR A 331 -15.00 17.25 21.11
CA TYR A 331 -14.64 17.57 22.49
C TYR A 331 -15.64 18.59 23.06
N PRO A 332 -16.60 18.14 23.90
CA PRO A 332 -17.71 18.98 24.30
C PRO A 332 -17.32 20.03 25.35
N VAL A 333 -18.07 21.13 25.36
CA VAL A 333 -17.96 22.19 26.36
C VAL A 333 -18.25 21.64 27.76
N GLY A 334 -17.43 22.03 28.74
CA GLY A 334 -17.51 21.51 30.11
C GLY A 334 -16.71 20.22 30.38
N SER A 335 -16.08 19.61 29.37
CA SER A 335 -15.06 18.56 29.56
C SER A 335 -13.82 19.12 30.25
N SER A 336 -13.04 18.33 30.98
CA SER A 336 -11.74 18.81 31.53
C SER A 336 -10.61 18.47 30.57
N PRO A 337 -9.73 19.42 30.18
CA PRO A 337 -9.76 20.86 30.46
C PRO A 337 -10.86 21.64 29.69
N ASP A 338 -11.64 22.47 30.40
CA ASP A 338 -12.84 23.11 29.82
C ASP A 338 -12.52 24.09 28.68
N PRO A 339 -13.02 23.85 27.45
CA PRO A 339 -12.75 24.73 26.32
C PRO A 339 -13.41 26.10 26.50
N ALA A 340 -14.45 26.24 27.35
CA ALA A 340 -15.05 27.54 27.67
C ALA A 340 -14.13 28.44 28.50
N VAL A 341 -13.21 27.85 29.28
CA VAL A 341 -12.34 28.57 30.22
C VAL A 341 -10.89 28.58 29.75
N SER A 342 -10.45 27.52 29.06
CA SER A 342 -9.09 27.36 28.57
C SER A 342 -8.84 28.22 27.33
N ARG A 343 -7.79 29.05 27.39
CA ARG A 343 -7.44 29.97 26.30
C ARG A 343 -6.78 29.27 25.10
N LYS A 344 -6.19 28.10 25.34
CA LYS A 344 -5.53 27.24 24.36
C LYS A 344 -5.69 25.80 24.82
N LEU A 345 -5.97 24.92 23.88
CA LEU A 345 -5.93 23.48 24.07
C LEU A 345 -5.03 22.91 22.98
N PHE A 346 -4.28 21.87 23.31
CA PHE A 346 -3.48 21.12 22.37
C PHE A 346 -4.06 19.72 22.30
N PHE A 347 -4.28 19.23 21.09
CA PHE A 347 -4.75 17.88 20.84
C PHE A 347 -3.63 17.09 20.19
N ARG A 348 -3.60 15.80 20.49
CA ARG A 348 -2.78 14.81 19.81
C ARG A 348 -3.68 13.65 19.47
N VAL A 349 -3.57 13.20 18.25
CA VAL A 349 -4.10 11.91 17.83
C VAL A 349 -2.90 11.04 17.50
N THR A 350 -2.95 9.77 17.87
CA THR A 350 -2.00 8.77 17.38
C THR A 350 -2.79 7.61 16.82
N ILE A 351 -2.15 6.88 15.93
CA ILE A 351 -2.60 5.55 15.57
C ILE A 351 -2.57 4.74 16.86
N GLY A 352 -3.66 4.04 17.16
CA GLY A 352 -3.77 3.15 18.32
C GLY A 352 -2.77 2.02 18.20
N ASP A 353 -2.25 1.58 19.34
CA ASP A 353 -1.51 0.33 19.46
C ASP A 353 -2.44 -0.87 19.26
#